data_AF-A0A498FNW4-F1
#
_entry.id   AF-A0A498FNW4-F1
#
_cell.length_a   1.000
_cell.length_b   1.000
_cell.length_c   1.000
_cell.angle_alpha   90.00
_cell.angle_beta   90.00
_cell.angle_gamma   90.00
#
_symmetry.space_group_name_H-M   'P 1'
#
loop_
_entity.id
_entity.type
_entity.pdbx_description
1 polymer ?
#
loop_
_entity_poly.entity_id
_entity_poly.type
_entity_poly.pdbx_seq_one_letter_code
_entity_poly.pdbx_strand_id
1 'polypeptide(L)'
;MISRGQAREAERYDAIKHEIPDAAARAEAMCEDLREPAEREAHGIENVADAVEVVTEKVVAEIESAPLPAEDRHFIDDEADRAREVIPEIVRQAGLGLSAE
;
A
#
# COMPACT_ATOMS: atom_id res chain seq x y z
N MET A 1 20.49 21.89 -4.21
CA MET A 1 21.53 21.25 -3.38
C MET A 1 20.81 20.48 -2.30
N ILE A 2 20.93 19.16 -2.29
CA ILE A 2 20.37 18.33 -1.22
C ILE A 2 21.29 18.49 0.00
N SER A 3 20.72 18.75 1.17
CA SER A 3 21.50 18.90 2.40
C SER A 3 22.13 17.58 2.80
N ARG A 4 23.31 17.59 3.45
CA ARG A 4 24.01 16.36 3.89
C ARG A 4 23.15 15.42 4.74
N GLY A 5 22.16 15.95 5.47
CA GLY A 5 21.18 15.15 6.21
C GLY A 5 20.26 14.33 5.29
N GLN A 6 19.69 14.97 4.28
CA GLN A 6 18.81 14.32 3.30
C GLN A 6 19.53 13.27 2.44
N ALA A 7 20.82 13.48 2.15
CA ALA A 7 21.62 12.46 1.46
C ALA A 7 21.78 11.18 2.29
N ARG A 8 22.08 11.33 3.60
CA ARG A 8 22.22 10.18 4.51
C ARG A 8 20.90 9.44 4.74
N GLU A 9 19.80 10.18 4.80
CA GLU A 9 18.45 9.61 4.94
C GLU A 9 18.06 8.82 3.67
N ALA A 10 18.36 9.34 2.49
CA ALA A 10 18.16 8.61 1.23
C ALA A 10 19.04 7.35 1.15
N GLU A 11 20.30 7.40 1.60
CA GLU A 11 21.17 6.22 1.68
C GLU A 11 20.62 5.17 2.67
N ARG A 12 20.06 5.63 3.81
CA ARG A 12 19.42 4.76 4.82
C ARG A 12 18.17 4.10 4.25
N TYR A 13 17.29 4.86 3.59
CA TYR A 13 16.10 4.34 2.93
C TYR A 13 16.46 3.33 1.84
N ASP A 14 17.45 3.62 0.99
CA ASP A 14 17.89 2.71 -0.07
C ASP A 14 18.37 1.36 0.49
N ALA A 15 19.01 1.39 1.66
CA ALA A 15 19.45 0.19 2.36
C ALA A 15 18.30 -0.65 2.92
N ILE A 16 17.18 -0.06 3.35
CA ILE A 16 16.09 -0.78 4.04
C ILE A 16 14.82 -0.93 3.21
N LYS A 17 14.66 -0.22 2.08
CA LYS A 17 13.44 -0.21 1.26
C LYS A 17 13.01 -1.60 0.76
N HIS A 18 13.95 -2.54 0.71
CA HIS A 18 13.69 -3.92 0.30
C HIS A 18 13.08 -4.77 1.42
N GLU A 19 13.16 -4.30 2.67
CA GLU A 19 12.51 -4.89 3.84
C GLU A 19 11.09 -4.35 4.03
N ILE A 20 10.77 -3.19 3.44
CA ILE A 20 9.44 -2.59 3.44
C ILE A 20 8.64 -3.20 2.27
N PRO A 21 7.45 -3.77 2.50
CA PRO A 21 6.59 -4.25 1.42
C PRO A 21 6.26 -3.13 0.42
N ASP A 22 6.38 -3.43 -0.88
CA ASP A 22 6.00 -2.49 -1.93
C ASP A 22 4.46 -2.36 -1.97
N ALA A 23 3.96 -1.18 -1.60
CA ALA A 23 2.53 -0.91 -1.49
C ALA A 23 1.79 -1.11 -2.82
N ALA A 24 2.39 -0.66 -3.93
CA ALA A 24 1.77 -0.71 -5.23
C ALA A 24 1.64 -2.15 -5.73
N ALA A 25 2.74 -2.92 -5.70
CA ALA A 25 2.75 -4.31 -6.10
C ALA A 25 1.78 -5.15 -5.26
N ARG A 26 1.67 -4.86 -3.95
CA ARG A 26 0.72 -5.54 -3.05
C ARG A 26 -0.73 -5.19 -3.36
N ALA A 27 -1.01 -3.91 -3.59
CA ALA A 27 -2.34 -3.47 -3.98
C ALA A 27 -2.75 -4.04 -5.34
N GLU A 28 -1.84 -4.12 -6.32
CA GLU A 28 -2.08 -4.74 -7.63
C GLU A 28 -2.40 -6.23 -7.51
N ALA A 29 -1.62 -6.97 -6.71
CA ALA A 29 -1.86 -8.39 -6.46
C ALA A 29 -3.24 -8.62 -5.81
N MET A 30 -3.56 -7.83 -4.78
CA MET A 30 -4.88 -7.89 -4.15
C MET A 30 -6.01 -7.52 -5.11
N CYS A 31 -5.82 -6.50 -5.94
CA CYS A 31 -6.80 -6.15 -6.98
C CYS A 31 -7.00 -7.28 -7.98
N GLU A 32 -5.96 -8.06 -8.29
CA GLU A 32 -6.07 -9.22 -9.17
C GLU A 32 -6.92 -10.33 -8.53
N ASP A 33 -6.71 -10.65 -7.25
CA ASP A 33 -7.56 -11.58 -6.50
C ASP A 33 -9.02 -11.10 -6.45
N LEU A 34 -9.21 -9.80 -6.19
CA LEU A 34 -10.53 -9.16 -6.16
C LEU A 34 -11.21 -9.08 -7.53
N ARG A 35 -10.60 -9.54 -8.63
CA ARG A 35 -11.34 -9.75 -9.90
C ARG A 35 -12.30 -10.92 -9.79
N GLU A 36 -12.00 -11.89 -8.94
CA GLU A 36 -12.89 -13.00 -8.66
C GLU A 36 -14.09 -12.52 -7.80
N PRO A 37 -15.34 -12.72 -8.24
CA PRO A 37 -16.51 -12.28 -7.48
C PRO A 37 -16.59 -12.90 -6.08
N ALA A 38 -16.11 -14.14 -5.91
CA ALA A 38 -16.10 -14.84 -4.63
C ALA A 38 -15.20 -14.15 -3.60
N GLU A 39 -14.04 -13.65 -4.02
CA GLU A 39 -13.12 -12.92 -3.13
C GLU A 39 -13.72 -11.57 -2.69
N ARG A 40 -14.42 -10.88 -3.59
CA ARG A 40 -15.15 -9.65 -3.24
C ARG A 40 -16.28 -9.92 -2.25
N GLU A 41 -17.06 -10.97 -2.47
CA GLU A 41 -18.14 -11.36 -1.55
C GLU A 41 -17.60 -11.79 -0.17
N ALA A 42 -16.49 -12.54 -0.13
CA ALA A 42 -15.82 -12.92 1.12
C ALA A 42 -15.32 -11.71 1.92
N HIS A 43 -14.99 -10.62 1.24
CA HIS A 43 -14.58 -9.35 1.84
C HIS A 43 -15.72 -8.34 2.03
N GLY A 44 -16.94 -8.65 1.60
CA GLY A 44 -18.08 -7.74 1.68
C GLY A 44 -17.94 -6.48 0.82
N ILE A 45 -17.23 -6.58 -0.31
CA ILE A 45 -16.96 -5.46 -1.21
C ILE A 45 -18.12 -5.31 -2.21
N GLU A 46 -18.86 -4.21 -2.11
CA GLU A 46 -20.01 -3.92 -2.98
C GLU A 46 -19.69 -2.83 -4.01
N ASN A 47 -18.84 -1.87 -3.66
CA ASN A 47 -18.44 -0.75 -4.52
C ASN A 47 -16.92 -0.51 -4.51
N VAL A 48 -16.48 0.47 -5.32
CA VAL A 48 -15.05 0.85 -5.40
C VAL A 48 -14.53 1.39 -4.06
N ALA A 49 -15.33 2.11 -3.29
CA ALA A 49 -14.90 2.65 -1.99
C ALA A 49 -14.59 1.54 -0.99
N ASP A 50 -15.42 0.49 -0.92
CA ASP A 50 -15.17 -0.69 -0.08
C ASP A 50 -13.88 -1.39 -0.49
N ALA A 51 -13.67 -1.55 -1.81
CA ALA A 51 -12.44 -2.14 -2.32
C ALA A 51 -11.21 -1.31 -1.94
N VAL A 52 -11.30 0.02 -2.03
CA VAL A 52 -10.22 0.92 -1.60
C VAL A 52 -9.94 0.78 -0.11
N GLU A 53 -10.97 0.74 0.74
CA GLU A 53 -10.81 0.58 2.18
C GLU A 53 -10.13 -0.75 2.52
N VAL A 54 -10.66 -1.87 2.04
CA VAL A 54 -10.12 -3.21 2.31
C VAL A 54 -8.68 -3.37 1.83
N VAL A 55 -8.37 -2.91 0.61
CA VAL A 55 -7.01 -3.00 0.07
C VAL A 55 -6.06 -2.09 0.85
N THR A 56 -6.48 -0.85 1.15
CA THR A 56 -5.64 0.10 1.89
C THR A 56 -5.33 -0.42 3.29
N GLU A 57 -6.32 -0.87 4.04
CA GLU A 57 -6.13 -1.38 5.40
C GLU A 57 -5.18 -2.58 5.44
N LYS A 58 -5.36 -3.54 4.53
CA LYS A 58 -4.52 -4.74 4.47
C LYS A 58 -3.07 -4.41 4.07
N VAL A 59 -2.88 -3.60 3.02
CA VAL A 59 -1.54 -3.22 2.56
C VAL A 59 -0.80 -2.38 3.62
N VAL A 60 -1.48 -1.41 4.23
CA VAL A 60 -0.92 -0.61 5.32
C VAL A 60 -0.56 -1.50 6.51
N ALA A 61 -1.42 -2.44 6.91
CA ALA A 61 -1.11 -3.36 8.00
C ALA A 61 0.11 -4.24 7.70
N GLU A 62 0.30 -4.67 6.44
CA GLU A 62 1.51 -5.40 6.04
C GLU A 62 2.77 -4.50 6.14
N ILE A 63 2.68 -3.25 5.71
CA ILE A 63 3.77 -2.25 5.81
C ILE A 63 4.12 -1.98 7.27
N GLU A 64 3.12 -1.71 8.12
CA GLU A 64 3.28 -1.44 9.55
C GLU A 64 3.85 -2.64 10.34
N SER A 65 3.68 -3.85 9.80
CA SER A 65 4.20 -5.09 10.39
C SER A 65 5.64 -5.41 9.95
N ALA A 66 6.25 -4.60 9.09
CA ALA A 66 7.62 -4.80 8.66
C ALA A 66 8.59 -4.82 9.86
N PRO A 67 9.52 -5.80 9.93
CA PRO A 67 10.40 -5.99 11.08
C PRO A 67 11.59 -5.01 11.07
N LEU A 68 11.30 -3.71 11.02
CA LEU A 68 12.31 -2.66 11.07
C LEU A 68 12.63 -2.22 12.50
N PRO A 69 13.87 -1.77 12.76
CA PRO A 69 14.23 -1.18 14.04
C PRO A 69 13.48 0.14 14.27
N ALA A 70 13.25 0.49 15.53
CA ALA A 70 12.48 1.68 15.90
C ALA A 70 13.05 3.01 15.36
N GLU A 71 14.37 3.07 15.07
CA GLU A 71 14.99 4.26 14.46
C GLU A 71 14.56 4.48 13.01
N ASP A 72 14.16 3.43 12.30
CA ASP A 72 13.75 3.45 10.90
C ASP A 72 12.22 3.41 10.73
N ARG A 73 11.45 3.46 11.83
CA ARG A 73 9.98 3.42 11.80
C ARG A 73 9.34 4.55 11.00
N HIS A 74 9.97 5.72 10.96
CA HIS A 74 9.47 6.84 10.16
C HIS A 74 9.34 6.49 8.67
N PHE A 75 10.21 5.62 8.13
CA PHE A 75 10.08 5.14 6.76
C PHE A 75 8.87 4.22 6.56
N ILE A 76 8.45 3.50 7.60
CA ILE A 76 7.20 2.70 7.59
C ILE A 76 5.99 3.63 7.58
N ASP A 77 6.00 4.67 8.41
CA ASP A 77 4.94 5.67 8.44
C ASP A 77 4.83 6.40 7.07
N ASP A 78 5.96 6.83 6.50
CA ASP A 78 6.02 7.45 5.16
C ASP A 78 5.49 6.52 4.05
N GLU A 79 5.88 5.24 4.07
CA GLU A 79 5.41 4.27 3.06
C GLU A 79 3.91 3.94 3.26
N ALA A 80 3.44 3.86 4.50
CA ALA A 80 2.01 3.67 4.81
C ALA A 80 1.17 4.87 4.35
N ASP A 81 1.62 6.10 4.56
CA ASP A 81 0.92 7.29 4.05
C ASP A 81 0.92 7.31 2.52
N ARG A 82 2.06 6.99 1.89
CA ARG A 82 2.12 6.85 0.43
C ARG A 82 1.16 5.78 -0.08
N ALA A 83 1.05 4.64 0.61
CA ALA A 83 0.10 3.57 0.27
C ALA A 83 -1.34 4.10 0.27
N ARG A 84 -1.74 4.85 1.29
CA ARG A 84 -3.07 5.49 1.38
C ARG A 84 -3.34 6.45 0.23
N GLU A 85 -2.32 7.12 -0.30
CA GLU A 85 -2.45 8.02 -1.45
C GLU A 85 -2.55 7.29 -2.80
N VAL A 86 -1.76 6.23 -3.01
CA VAL A 86 -1.68 5.55 -4.33
C VAL A 86 -2.73 4.46 -4.54
N ILE A 87 -3.10 3.73 -3.48
CA ILE A 87 -4.04 2.59 -3.57
C ILE A 87 -5.39 2.99 -4.16
N PRO A 88 -6.01 4.14 -3.80
CA PRO A 88 -7.28 4.55 -4.39
C PRO A 88 -7.22 4.67 -5.92
N GLU A 89 -6.10 5.11 -6.47
CA GLU A 89 -5.92 5.19 -7.92
C GLU A 89 -5.73 3.80 -8.53
N ILE A 90 -4.93 2.94 -7.92
CA ILE A 90 -4.70 1.55 -8.36
C ILE A 90 -6.01 0.77 -8.44
N VAL A 91 -6.83 0.82 -7.39
CA VAL A 91 -8.12 0.12 -7.34
C VAL A 91 -9.08 0.63 -8.43
N ARG A 92 -9.12 1.94 -8.67
CA ARG A 92 -9.93 2.52 -9.76
C ARG A 92 -9.44 2.06 -11.15
N GLN A 93 -8.13 1.96 -11.34
CA GLN A 93 -7.53 1.53 -12.61
C GLN A 93 -7.65 0.02 -12.83
N ALA A 94 -7.73 -0.78 -11.76
CA ALA A 94 -7.83 -2.23 -11.84
C ALA A 94 -9.11 -2.72 -12.55
N GLY A 95 -10.14 -1.88 -12.63
CA GLY A 95 -11.34 -2.14 -13.42
C GLY A 95 -12.15 -3.34 -12.90
N LEU A 96 -12.35 -3.42 -11.58
CA LEU A 96 -12.98 -4.55 -10.88
C LEU A 96 -14.47 -4.79 -11.22
N GLY A 97 -15.04 -4.04 -12.15
CA GLY A 97 -16.47 -4.11 -12.50
C GLY A 97 -17.40 -3.58 -11.40
N LEU A 98 -16.85 -2.82 -10.45
CA LEU A 98 -17.56 -2.21 -9.33
C LEU A 98 -18.10 -0.82 -9.71
N SER A 99 -19.24 -0.46 -9.12
CA SER A 99 -19.78 0.89 -9.23
C SER A 99 -18.94 1.86 -8.39
N ALA A 100 -18.83 3.11 -8.84
CA ALA A 100 -18.05 4.16 -8.18
C ALA A 100 -18.77 4.80 -6.97
N GLU A 101 -19.73 4.09 -6.34
CA GLU A 101 -20.67 4.65 -5.37
C GLU A 101 -20.01 5.42 -4.21
#